data_AF-A0A212C8W6-F1
#
_entry.id   AF-A0A212C8W6-F1
#
_cell.length_a   1.000
_cell.length_b   1.000
_cell.length_c   1.000
_cell.angle_alpha   90.00
_cell.angle_beta   90.00
_cell.angle_gamma   90.00
#
_symmetry.space_group_name_H-M   'P 1'
#
loop_
_entity.id
_entity.type
_entity.pdbx_description
1 polymer ?
#
loop_
_entity_poly.entity_id
_entity_poly.type
_entity_poly.pdbx_seq_one_letter_code
_entity_poly.pdbx_strand_id
1 'polypeptide(L)'
;MECVDWPHLFLNLQHFNLPPEDLYFVLKAPGLQEDRVTFRRIIVKNNAKKRKMFESFIESVPLLKSLEVSERMKIVDVIGEKVYKDGERIITQGEKADSFYIIESGEVSILIKSKTKVNKDGENQEVEIARCHKGQYFGELALVTNKPRAASAYAVGDVKCLVMDVQAFERLLGPCMDIMKRNISHYEEQLVKMFGSSMDLIDPGQ
;
A
#
# COMPACT_ATOMS: atom_id res chain seq x y z
N MET A 1 -18.62 -36.35 6.92
CA MET A 1 -17.23 -35.88 6.71
C MET A 1 -17.23 -35.19 5.37
N GLU A 2 -17.45 -33.88 5.38
CA GLU A 2 -17.45 -33.09 4.14
C GLU A 2 -16.00 -32.94 3.65
N CYS A 3 -15.78 -33.25 2.37
CA CYS A 3 -14.52 -32.97 1.71
C CYS A 3 -14.30 -31.46 1.72
N VAL A 4 -13.31 -31.00 2.49
CA VAL A 4 -12.83 -29.63 2.41
C VAL A 4 -12.29 -29.43 0.99
N ASP A 5 -12.82 -28.45 0.27
CA ASP A 5 -12.44 -28.13 -1.12
C ASP A 5 -11.07 -27.42 -1.14
N TRP A 6 -10.02 -28.24 -1.06
CA TRP A 6 -8.62 -27.80 -0.94
C TRP A 6 -8.11 -26.86 -2.06
N PRO A 7 -8.52 -26.99 -3.34
CA PRO A 7 -8.18 -26.03 -4.40
C PRO A 7 -8.62 -24.60 -4.09
N HIS A 8 -9.76 -24.42 -3.42
CA HIS A 8 -10.31 -23.10 -3.11
C HIS A 8 -9.61 -22.44 -1.91
N LEU A 9 -9.20 -23.23 -0.92
CA LEU A 9 -8.29 -22.79 0.16
C LEU A 9 -6.90 -22.44 -0.37
N PHE A 10 -6.46 -23.09 -1.45
CA PHE A 10 -5.18 -22.86 -2.12
C PHE A 10 -5.03 -21.48 -2.72
N LEU A 11 -6.08 -21.02 -3.41
CA LEU A 11 -6.16 -19.67 -3.99
C LEU A 11 -6.09 -18.61 -2.88
N ASN A 12 -6.76 -18.84 -1.76
CA ASN A 12 -6.75 -17.91 -0.63
C ASN A 12 -5.38 -17.81 0.06
N LEU A 13 -4.60 -18.89 0.13
CA LEU A 13 -3.27 -18.90 0.76
C LEU A 13 -2.20 -18.13 -0.03
N GLN A 14 -2.39 -17.91 -1.34
CA GLN A 14 -1.48 -17.08 -2.14
C GLN A 14 -1.64 -15.57 -1.86
N HIS A 15 -2.80 -15.17 -1.30
CA HIS A 15 -3.09 -13.78 -0.94
C HIS A 15 -2.53 -13.41 0.44
N PHE A 16 -2.39 -14.36 1.36
CA PHE A 16 -1.79 -14.09 2.65
C PHE A 16 -0.26 -14.20 2.57
N ASN A 17 0.42 -13.11 2.90
CA ASN A 17 1.87 -13.09 3.09
C ASN A 17 2.20 -13.76 4.43
N LEU A 18 1.93 -15.07 4.52
CA LEU A 18 2.04 -15.82 5.76
C LEU A 18 3.52 -15.94 6.17
N PRO A 19 3.85 -15.65 7.44
CA PRO A 19 5.18 -15.90 7.96
C PRO A 19 5.52 -17.40 7.83
N PRO A 20 6.81 -17.77 7.78
CA PRO A 20 7.25 -19.15 7.58
C PRO A 20 6.65 -20.17 8.55
N GLU A 21 6.25 -19.72 9.74
CA GLU A 21 5.66 -20.56 10.79
C GLU A 21 4.21 -20.95 10.48
N ASP A 22 3.42 -20.05 9.88
CA ASP A 22 2.02 -20.32 9.54
C ASP A 22 1.90 -21.24 8.29
N LEU A 23 2.93 -21.23 7.44
CA LEU A 23 3.05 -22.19 6.33
C LEU A 23 3.17 -23.64 6.83
N TYR A 24 3.72 -23.85 8.03
CA TYR A 24 3.84 -25.19 8.62
C TYR A 24 2.47 -25.82 8.91
N PHE A 25 1.46 -25.01 9.28
CA PHE A 25 0.11 -25.49 9.54
C PHE A 25 -0.62 -25.93 8.27
N VAL A 26 -0.48 -25.16 7.18
CA VAL A 26 -1.03 -25.50 5.86
C VAL A 26 -0.47 -26.83 5.34
N LEU A 27 0.84 -27.06 5.55
CA LEU A 27 1.55 -28.27 5.13
C LEU A 27 1.15 -29.53 5.91
N LYS A 28 0.48 -29.39 7.06
CA LYS A 28 0.15 -30.49 7.97
C LYS A 28 -1.30 -30.97 7.84
N ALA A 29 -2.08 -30.37 6.94
CA ALA A 29 -3.45 -30.77 6.69
C ALA A 29 -3.54 -32.24 6.20
N PRO A 30 -4.42 -33.08 6.79
CA PRO A 30 -4.60 -34.46 6.38
C PRO A 30 -5.29 -34.51 5.01
N GLY A 31 -4.51 -34.65 3.94
CA GLY A 31 -5.01 -34.73 2.56
C GLY A 31 -3.95 -34.59 1.46
N LEU A 32 -2.82 -33.91 1.74
CA LEU A 32 -1.67 -33.85 0.81
C LEU A 32 -0.71 -35.01 1.03
N GLN A 33 -0.96 -36.15 0.38
CA GLN A 33 -0.03 -37.30 0.37
C GLN A 33 0.98 -37.28 -0.78
N GLU A 34 0.75 -36.53 -1.86
CA GLU A 34 1.67 -36.50 -3.00
C GLU A 34 2.62 -35.30 -2.95
N ASP A 35 3.78 -35.59 -2.34
CA ASP A 35 5.01 -34.82 -2.25
C ASP A 35 4.99 -33.47 -1.53
N ARG A 36 4.93 -33.57 -0.20
CA ARG A 36 5.18 -32.47 0.74
C ARG A 36 6.48 -31.72 0.49
N VAL A 37 7.52 -32.34 -0.09
CA VAL A 37 8.81 -31.70 -0.36
C VAL A 37 8.68 -30.79 -1.58
N THR A 38 8.11 -31.28 -2.68
CA THR A 38 7.82 -30.47 -3.87
C THR A 38 6.86 -29.33 -3.53
N PHE A 39 5.82 -29.63 -2.77
CA PHE A 39 4.86 -28.63 -2.34
C PHE A 39 5.49 -27.54 -1.46
N ARG A 40 6.23 -27.93 -0.39
CA ARG A 40 6.95 -26.99 0.47
C ARG A 40 7.93 -26.15 -0.34
N ARG A 41 8.64 -26.77 -1.29
CA ARG A 41 9.57 -26.07 -2.19
C ARG A 41 8.86 -25.04 -3.06
N ILE A 42 7.68 -25.34 -3.60
CA ILE A 42 6.89 -24.40 -4.41
C ILE A 42 6.46 -23.20 -3.57
N ILE A 43 5.87 -23.44 -2.39
CA ILE A 43 5.38 -22.37 -1.52
C ILE A 43 6.52 -21.48 -1.02
N VAL A 44 7.61 -22.07 -0.52
CA VAL A 44 8.79 -21.31 -0.07
C VAL A 44 9.38 -20.49 -1.21
N LYS A 45 9.49 -21.06 -2.42
CA LYS A 45 10.02 -20.35 -3.58
C LYS A 45 9.12 -19.19 -4.02
N ASN A 46 7.80 -19.38 -4.02
CA ASN A 46 6.85 -18.32 -4.35
C ASN A 46 6.87 -17.20 -3.31
N ASN A 47 6.87 -17.53 -2.02
CA ASN A 47 6.91 -16.53 -0.95
C ASN A 47 8.23 -15.76 -0.97
N ALA A 48 9.37 -16.43 -1.17
CA ALA A 48 10.66 -15.77 -1.33
C ALA A 48 10.67 -14.80 -2.53
N LYS A 49 10.09 -15.21 -3.66
CA LYS A 49 9.96 -14.35 -4.86
C LYS A 49 9.05 -13.15 -4.59
N LYS A 50 7.92 -13.36 -3.91
CA LYS A 50 6.94 -12.32 -3.56
C LYS A 50 7.54 -11.30 -2.58
N ARG A 51 8.22 -11.78 -1.53
CA ARG A 51 8.93 -10.92 -0.57
C ARG A 51 9.99 -10.05 -1.24
N LYS A 52 10.79 -10.64 -2.13
CA LYS A 52 11.79 -9.90 -2.91
C LYS A 52 11.15 -8.84 -3.82
N MET A 53 10.00 -9.16 -4.42
CA MET A 53 9.23 -8.20 -5.21
C MET A 53 8.71 -7.04 -4.33
N PHE A 54 8.12 -7.33 -3.17
CA PHE A 54 7.64 -6.30 -2.25
C PHE A 54 8.77 -5.41 -1.75
N GLU A 55 9.89 -6.01 -1.37
CA GLU A 55 11.09 -5.27 -0.97
C GLU A 55 11.51 -4.28 -2.06
N SER A 56 11.53 -4.70 -3.33
CA SER A 56 11.91 -3.82 -4.45
C SER A 56 10.95 -2.64 -4.64
N PHE A 57 9.64 -2.84 -4.39
CA PHE A 57 8.67 -1.74 -4.43
C PHE A 57 8.89 -0.78 -3.27
N ILE A 58 9.10 -1.27 -2.06
CA ILE A 58 9.36 -0.44 -0.88
C ILE A 58 10.67 0.36 -1.06
N GLU A 59 11.71 -0.27 -1.59
CA GLU A 59 12.99 0.36 -1.89
C GLU A 59 12.87 1.49 -2.94
N SER A 60 11.96 1.35 -3.90
CA SER A 60 11.72 2.40 -4.91
C SER A 60 11.02 3.65 -4.37
N VAL A 61 10.37 3.56 -3.21
CA VAL A 61 9.64 4.69 -2.60
C VAL A 61 10.64 5.68 -2.00
N PRO A 62 10.75 6.93 -2.53
CA PRO A 62 11.72 7.91 -2.03
C PRO A 62 11.55 8.26 -0.55
N LEU A 63 10.30 8.24 -0.04
CA LEU A 63 9.98 8.49 1.37
C LEU A 63 10.62 7.45 2.31
N LEU A 64 10.84 6.23 1.83
CA LEU A 64 11.33 5.10 2.60
C LEU A 64 12.79 4.76 2.29
N LYS A 65 13.50 5.60 1.52
CA LYS A 65 14.89 5.35 1.11
C LYS A 65 15.90 5.29 2.25
N SER A 66 15.61 5.93 3.38
CA SER A 66 16.48 5.91 4.57
C SER A 66 16.30 4.66 5.43
N LEU A 67 15.39 3.75 5.06
CA LEU A 67 15.19 2.50 5.77
C LEU A 67 16.31 1.50 5.49
N GLU A 68 16.80 0.88 6.55
CA GLU A 68 17.70 -0.28 6.44
C GLU A 68 16.96 -1.49 5.87
N VAL A 69 17.72 -2.47 5.37
CA VAL A 69 17.16 -3.74 4.85
C VAL A 69 16.28 -4.41 5.91
N SER A 70 16.76 -4.47 7.17
CA SER A 70 16.02 -5.07 8.28
C SER A 70 14.67 -4.40 8.53
N GLU A 71 14.60 -3.08 8.43
CA GLU A 71 13.39 -2.27 8.59
C GLU A 71 12.41 -2.49 7.43
N ARG A 72 12.90 -2.52 6.19
CA ARG A 72 12.08 -2.85 5.03
C ARG A 72 11.47 -4.24 5.14
N MET A 73 12.24 -5.21 5.62
CA MET A 73 11.74 -6.58 5.79
C MET A 73 10.61 -6.67 6.82
N LYS A 74 10.63 -5.85 7.89
CA LYS A 74 9.48 -5.75 8.82
C LYS A 74 8.21 -5.24 8.13
N ILE A 75 8.34 -4.29 7.20
CA ILE A 75 7.20 -3.82 6.39
C ILE A 75 6.73 -4.96 5.48
N VAL A 76 7.65 -5.64 4.79
CA VAL A 76 7.33 -6.77 3.90
C VAL A 76 6.56 -7.87 4.66
N ASP A 77 6.81 -8.07 5.95
CA ASP A 77 6.11 -9.07 6.76
C ASP A 77 4.62 -8.75 6.99
N VAL A 78 4.24 -7.47 7.00
CA VAL A 78 2.88 -7.04 7.38
C VAL A 78 2.12 -6.36 6.26
N ILE A 79 2.78 -5.98 5.17
CA ILE A 79 2.15 -5.27 4.05
C ILE A 79 1.11 -6.17 3.37
N GLY A 80 -0.08 -5.61 3.15
CA GLY A 80 -1.18 -6.29 2.49
C GLY A 80 -1.16 -6.05 0.97
N GLU A 81 -1.94 -6.84 0.25
CA GLU A 81 -2.25 -6.62 -1.18
C GLU A 81 -3.75 -6.40 -1.35
N LYS A 82 -4.12 -5.47 -2.24
CA LYS A 82 -5.50 -5.30 -2.69
C LYS A 82 -5.54 -5.15 -4.21
N VAL A 83 -6.58 -5.71 -4.82
CA VAL A 83 -6.86 -5.60 -6.26
C VAL A 83 -8.14 -4.80 -6.41
N TYR A 84 -8.15 -3.89 -7.36
CA TYR A 84 -9.27 -3.00 -7.68
C TYR A 84 -9.63 -3.14 -9.15
N LYS A 85 -10.91 -3.08 -9.46
CA LYS A 85 -11.43 -3.09 -10.83
C LYS A 85 -11.45 -1.70 -11.44
N ASP A 86 -11.52 -1.63 -12.77
CA ASP A 86 -11.59 -0.35 -13.48
C ASP A 86 -12.71 0.55 -12.93
N GLY A 87 -12.37 1.80 -12.65
CA GLY A 87 -13.27 2.80 -12.06
C GLY A 87 -13.56 2.62 -10.57
N GLU A 88 -13.06 1.57 -9.91
CA GLU A 88 -13.26 1.34 -8.48
C GLU A 88 -12.54 2.41 -7.65
N ARG A 89 -13.23 2.93 -6.63
CA ARG A 89 -12.67 3.94 -5.73
C ARG A 89 -11.78 3.28 -4.68
N ILE A 90 -10.53 3.72 -4.61
CA ILE A 90 -9.51 3.23 -3.67
C ILE A 90 -9.47 4.10 -2.41
N ILE A 91 -9.54 5.42 -2.58
CA ILE A 91 -9.55 6.40 -1.49
C ILE A 91 -10.73 7.35 -1.73
N THR A 92 -11.45 7.69 -0.67
CA THR A 92 -12.48 8.74 -0.70
C THR A 92 -11.96 10.01 -0.03
N GLN A 93 -12.06 11.14 -0.72
CA GLN A 93 -11.78 12.45 -0.14
C GLN A 93 -12.62 12.71 1.12
N GLY A 94 -11.99 13.26 2.16
CA GLY A 94 -12.64 13.60 3.43
C GLY A 94 -12.74 12.44 4.43
N GLU A 95 -12.42 11.21 4.04
CA GLU A 95 -12.34 10.08 4.97
C GLU A 95 -11.05 10.12 5.81
N LYS A 96 -11.02 9.32 6.87
CA LYS A 96 -9.83 9.15 7.70
C LYS A 96 -8.69 8.58 6.86
N ALA A 97 -7.49 9.12 7.05
CA ALA A 97 -6.28 8.65 6.41
C ALA A 97 -5.55 7.65 7.33
N ASP A 98 -5.72 6.35 7.08
CA ASP A 98 -5.22 5.26 7.93
C ASP A 98 -4.17 4.36 7.23
N SER A 99 -4.05 4.44 5.92
CA SER A 99 -3.12 3.63 5.12
C SER A 99 -2.46 4.42 3.99
N PHE A 100 -1.34 3.93 3.47
CA PHE A 100 -0.78 4.38 2.20
C PHE A 100 -0.63 3.20 1.22
N TYR A 101 -0.48 3.52 -0.06
CA TYR A 101 -0.58 2.55 -1.15
C TYR A 101 0.63 2.65 -2.07
N ILE A 102 1.13 1.51 -2.55
CA ILE A 102 2.17 1.42 -3.59
C ILE A 102 1.59 0.62 -4.76
N ILE A 103 1.66 1.14 -5.98
CA ILE A 103 1.07 0.51 -7.16
C ILE A 103 2.01 -0.59 -7.66
N GLU A 104 1.57 -1.84 -7.56
CA GLU A 104 2.27 -3.01 -8.10
C GLU A 104 2.03 -3.14 -9.61
N SER A 105 0.80 -2.87 -10.06
CA SER A 105 0.40 -2.88 -11.47
C SER A 105 -0.85 -2.03 -11.69
N GLY A 106 -1.02 -1.56 -12.93
CA GLY A 106 -2.13 -0.68 -13.32
C GLY A 106 -1.83 0.80 -13.08
N GLU A 107 -2.87 1.63 -13.13
CA GLU A 107 -2.79 3.07 -12.97
C GLU A 107 -3.88 3.58 -12.01
N VAL A 108 -3.59 4.66 -11.30
CA VAL A 108 -4.52 5.29 -10.36
C VAL A 108 -4.66 6.76 -10.69
N SER A 109 -5.90 7.22 -10.84
CA SER A 109 -6.22 8.62 -11.03
C SER A 109 -6.57 9.27 -9.69
N ILE A 110 -5.97 10.43 -9.40
CA ILE A 110 -6.20 11.20 -8.18
C ILE A 110 -7.06 12.40 -8.53
N LEU A 111 -8.26 12.50 -7.93
CA LEU A 111 -9.23 13.56 -8.21
C LEU A 111 -9.60 14.33 -6.95
N ILE A 112 -9.71 15.65 -7.06
CA ILE A 112 -10.19 16.53 -5.99
C ILE A 112 -11.54 17.15 -6.37
N LYS A 113 -12.47 17.20 -5.42
CA LYS A 113 -13.72 17.95 -5.58
C LYS A 113 -13.42 19.45 -5.58
N SER A 114 -13.71 20.12 -6.70
CA SER A 114 -13.61 21.57 -6.83
C SER A 114 -14.61 22.25 -5.91
N LYS A 115 -14.15 23.17 -5.07
CA LYS A 115 -15.04 24.00 -4.22
C LYS A 115 -15.74 25.12 -5.00
N THR A 116 -15.29 25.42 -6.21
CA THR A 116 -15.76 26.57 -7.00
C THR A 116 -16.49 26.18 -8.28
N LYS A 117 -16.37 24.93 -8.73
CA LYS A 117 -17.04 24.41 -9.93
C LYS A 117 -18.01 23.30 -9.55
N VAL A 118 -19.25 23.45 -9.98
CA VAL A 118 -20.33 22.46 -9.85
C VAL A 118 -20.64 21.86 -11.23
N ASN A 119 -20.98 20.59 -11.25
CA ASN A 119 -21.48 19.90 -12.45
C ASN A 119 -22.94 20.28 -12.74
N LYS A 120 -23.51 19.73 -13.81
CA LYS A 120 -24.89 20.03 -14.24
C LYS A 120 -25.95 19.65 -13.21
N ASP A 121 -25.61 18.75 -12.28
CA ASP A 121 -26.49 18.25 -11.23
C ASP A 121 -26.30 19.00 -9.89
N GLY A 122 -25.47 20.04 -9.88
CA GLY A 122 -25.22 20.88 -8.69
C GLY A 122 -24.21 20.30 -7.69
N GLU A 123 -23.54 19.19 -8.01
CA GLU A 123 -22.49 18.60 -7.20
C GLU A 123 -21.11 19.15 -7.57
N ASN A 124 -20.20 19.23 -6.59
CA ASN A 124 -18.83 19.69 -6.85
C ASN A 124 -18.15 18.82 -7.92
N GLN A 125 -17.65 19.47 -8.96
CA GLN A 125 -16.97 18.80 -10.07
C GLN A 125 -15.66 18.18 -9.56
N GLU A 126 -15.43 16.90 -9.88
CA GLU A 126 -14.14 16.26 -9.64
C GLU A 126 -13.14 16.63 -10.74
N VAL A 127 -11.92 17.02 -10.35
CA VAL A 127 -10.83 17.40 -11.25
C VAL A 127 -9.64 16.47 -10.98
N GLU A 128 -9.15 15.80 -12.02
CA GLU A 128 -7.93 14.99 -11.95
C GLU A 128 -6.70 15.89 -11.75
N ILE A 129 -5.97 15.66 -10.66
CA ILE A 129 -4.78 16.44 -10.28
C ILE A 129 -3.48 15.67 -10.50
N ALA A 130 -3.54 14.34 -10.54
CA ALA A 130 -2.40 13.48 -10.78
C ALA A 130 -2.85 12.11 -11.29
N ARG A 131 -1.95 11.45 -12.00
CA ARG A 131 -2.06 10.04 -12.36
C ARG A 131 -0.80 9.32 -11.92
N CYS A 132 -0.98 8.18 -11.25
CA CYS A 132 0.09 7.37 -10.71
C CYS A 132 0.13 6.02 -11.43
N HIS A 133 1.32 5.51 -11.69
CA HIS A 133 1.58 4.27 -12.40
C HIS A 133 2.36 3.29 -11.51
N LYS A 134 2.58 2.08 -12.02
CA LYS A 134 3.42 1.06 -11.37
C LYS A 134 4.72 1.62 -10.77
N GLY A 135 4.98 1.28 -9.51
CA GLY A 135 6.14 1.73 -8.73
C GLY A 135 5.93 3.07 -8.02
N GLN A 136 4.90 3.84 -8.39
CA GLN A 136 4.51 5.04 -7.65
C GLN A 136 3.62 4.68 -6.47
N TYR A 137 3.46 5.63 -5.57
CA TYR A 137 2.71 5.50 -4.33
C TYR A 137 1.82 6.72 -4.14
N PHE A 138 0.77 6.57 -3.33
CA PHE A 138 -0.19 7.62 -3.04
C PHE A 138 -0.81 7.44 -1.65
N GLY A 139 -1.37 8.53 -1.11
CA GLY A 139 -1.95 8.54 0.23
C GLY A 139 -0.91 8.64 1.34
N GLU A 140 0.33 8.99 1.00
CA GLU A 140 1.49 9.18 1.88
C GLU A 140 1.28 10.26 2.94
N LEU A 141 0.40 11.24 2.69
CA LEU A 141 0.03 12.24 3.69
C LEU A 141 -0.55 11.63 4.97
N ALA A 142 -1.05 10.39 4.91
CA ALA A 142 -1.48 9.63 6.09
C ALA A 142 -0.33 9.33 7.06
N LEU A 143 0.92 9.24 6.58
CA LEU A 143 2.10 8.94 7.40
C LEU A 143 2.65 10.17 8.15
N VAL A 144 2.31 11.38 7.69
CA VAL A 144 2.91 12.63 8.19
C VAL A 144 1.87 13.62 8.71
N THR A 145 0.58 13.39 8.44
CA THR A 145 -0.52 14.22 8.93
C THR A 145 -1.64 13.36 9.49
N ASN A 146 -2.38 13.90 10.46
CA ASN A 146 -3.64 13.31 10.94
C ASN A 146 -4.86 14.00 10.31
N LYS A 147 -4.69 14.57 9.11
CA LYS A 147 -5.77 15.26 8.38
C LYS A 147 -6.58 14.25 7.55
N PRO A 148 -7.87 14.50 7.29
CA PRO A 148 -8.64 13.70 6.34
C PRO A 148 -8.03 13.68 4.93
N ARG A 149 -8.40 12.68 4.13
CA ARG A 149 -7.93 12.53 2.74
C ARG A 149 -8.20 13.79 1.93
N ALA A 150 -7.15 14.38 1.35
CA ALA A 150 -7.25 15.61 0.58
C ALA A 150 -7.93 15.42 -0.79
N ALA A 151 -7.83 14.22 -1.36
CA ALA A 151 -8.35 13.85 -2.67
C ALA A 151 -8.86 12.40 -2.67
N SER A 152 -9.70 12.07 -3.63
CA SER A 152 -10.12 10.71 -3.94
C SER A 152 -9.12 10.06 -4.89
N ALA A 153 -9.04 8.73 -4.86
CA ALA A 153 -8.21 7.94 -5.77
C ALA A 153 -9.07 6.84 -6.42
N TYR A 154 -8.93 6.64 -7.72
CA TYR A 154 -9.70 5.67 -8.49
C TYR A 154 -8.79 4.82 -9.36
N ALA A 155 -9.10 3.54 -9.47
CA ALA A 155 -8.43 2.63 -10.38
C ALA A 155 -8.73 2.99 -11.84
N VAL A 156 -7.69 2.97 -12.67
CA VAL A 156 -7.76 3.13 -14.12
C VAL A 156 -7.29 1.80 -14.72
N GLY A 157 -8.26 1.01 -15.21
CA GLY A 157 -8.08 -0.41 -15.50
C GLY A 157 -8.01 -1.28 -14.23
N ASP A 158 -7.59 -2.54 -14.41
CA ASP A 158 -7.33 -3.44 -13.29
C ASP A 158 -6.03 -3.01 -12.56
N VAL A 159 -6.15 -2.69 -11.27
CA VAL A 159 -5.06 -2.18 -10.44
C VAL A 159 -4.76 -3.15 -9.31
N LYS A 160 -3.47 -3.31 -9.01
CA LYS A 160 -3.01 -4.02 -7.81
C LYS A 160 -2.11 -3.11 -6.99
N CYS A 161 -2.39 -3.01 -5.70
CA CYS A 161 -1.64 -2.19 -4.76
C CYS A 161 -1.14 -3.01 -3.58
N LEU A 162 0.06 -2.68 -3.12
CA LEU A 162 0.49 -2.95 -1.76
C LEU A 162 -0.13 -1.90 -0.83
N VAL A 163 -0.62 -2.34 0.32
CA VAL A 163 -1.34 -1.50 1.29
C VAL A 163 -0.69 -1.62 2.65
N MET A 164 -0.30 -0.49 3.21
CA MET A 164 0.34 -0.41 4.51
C MET A 164 -0.45 0.49 5.45
N ASP A 165 -0.89 -0.08 6.58
CA ASP A 165 -1.56 0.64 7.66
C ASP A 165 -0.55 1.52 8.41
N VAL A 166 -0.91 2.77 8.65
CA VAL A 166 -0.07 3.78 9.30
C VAL A 166 0.24 3.37 10.74
N GLN A 167 -0.74 2.85 11.48
CA GLN A 167 -0.51 2.47 12.87
C GLN A 167 0.42 1.25 12.96
N ALA A 168 0.29 0.29 12.05
CA ALA A 168 1.21 -0.84 11.94
C ALA A 168 2.63 -0.36 11.59
N PHE A 169 2.75 0.60 10.68
CA PHE A 169 4.03 1.20 10.30
C PHE A 169 4.69 1.86 11.51
N GLU A 170 3.96 2.71 12.23
CA GLU A 170 4.48 3.41 13.41
C GLU A 170 4.87 2.46 14.55
N ARG A 171 4.11 1.38 14.76
CA ARG A 171 4.49 0.34 15.75
C ARG A 171 5.80 -0.36 15.41
N LEU A 172 6.09 -0.54 14.12
CA LEU A 172 7.28 -1.27 13.66
C LEU A 172 8.54 -0.42 13.61
N LEU A 173 8.41 0.84 13.16
CA LEU A 173 9.54 1.70 12.80
C LEU A 173 9.53 3.06 13.51
N GLY A 174 8.47 3.39 14.24
CA GLY A 174 8.24 4.72 14.79
C GLY A 174 7.63 5.70 13.79
N PRO A 175 7.50 6.98 14.17
CA PRO A 175 6.92 8.01 13.33
C PRO A 175 7.68 8.17 12.00
N CYS A 176 6.94 8.30 10.89
CA CYS A 176 7.55 8.44 9.56
C CYS A 176 8.46 9.67 9.45
N MET A 177 8.11 10.76 10.14
CA MET A 177 8.92 11.97 10.20
C MET A 177 10.34 11.74 10.73
N ASP A 178 10.53 10.78 11.65
CA ASP A 178 11.85 10.49 12.20
C ASP A 178 12.72 9.74 11.19
N ILE A 179 12.11 8.86 10.39
CA ILE A 179 12.77 8.16 9.27
C ILE A 179 13.21 9.15 8.20
N MET A 180 12.38 10.13 7.87
CA MET A 180 12.72 11.17 6.89
C MET A 180 13.90 12.04 7.36
N LYS A 181 13.95 12.38 8.66
CA LYS A 181 15.03 13.19 9.24
C LYS A 181 16.40 12.50 9.24
N ARG A 182 16.46 11.17 9.12
CA ARG A 182 17.74 10.43 9.05
C ARG A 182 18.61 10.86 7.88
N ASN A 183 18.01 11.39 6.81
CA ASN A 183 18.73 11.87 5.63
C ASN A 183 18.44 13.35 5.40
N ILE A 184 19.14 14.20 6.17
CA ILE A 184 18.95 15.66 6.20
C ILE A 184 18.99 16.30 4.80
N SER A 185 19.87 15.83 3.91
CA SER A 185 20.00 16.40 2.56
C SER A 185 18.78 16.16 1.67
N HIS A 186 18.00 15.10 1.94
CA HIS A 186 16.80 14.76 1.18
C HIS A 186 15.51 15.17 1.90
N TYR A 187 15.61 15.63 3.15
CA TYR A 187 14.45 15.97 3.98
C TYR A 187 13.63 17.12 3.39
N GLU A 188 14.29 18.20 2.95
CA GLU A 188 13.62 19.35 2.33
C GLU A 188 12.93 18.98 1.01
N GLU A 189 13.61 18.22 0.14
CA GLU A 189 13.03 17.72 -1.11
C GLU A 189 11.79 16.86 -0.86
N GLN A 190 11.85 15.99 0.16
CA GLN A 190 10.71 15.14 0.52
C GLN A 190 9.54 15.96 1.09
N LEU A 191 9.80 17.00 1.88
CA LEU A 191 8.75 17.90 2.36
C LEU A 191 8.06 18.64 1.22
N VAL A 192 8.84 19.21 0.29
CA VAL A 192 8.30 19.87 -0.91
C VAL A 192 7.51 18.89 -1.76
N LYS A 193 7.96 17.63 -1.86
CA LYS A 193 7.24 16.60 -2.62
C LYS A 193 5.90 16.19 -1.98
N MET A 194 5.81 16.16 -0.65
CA MET A 194 4.57 15.79 0.05
C MET A 194 3.58 16.95 0.15
N PHE A 195 4.05 18.16 0.47
CA PHE A 195 3.19 19.32 0.68
C PHE A 195 3.05 20.21 -0.57
N GLY A 196 3.83 19.93 -1.61
CA GLY A 196 3.88 20.75 -2.83
C GLY A 196 4.55 22.11 -2.60
N SER A 197 4.62 22.90 -3.68
CA SER A 197 5.05 24.30 -3.63
C SER A 197 4.00 25.25 -3.04
N SER A 198 2.78 24.77 -2.76
CA SER A 198 1.70 25.57 -2.17
C SER A 198 1.60 25.23 -0.68
N MET A 199 2.39 25.98 0.08
CA MET A 199 2.32 26.08 1.54
C MET A 199 1.07 26.86 2.01
N ASP A 200 -0.04 26.87 1.25
CA ASP A 200 -1.23 27.70 1.53
C ASP A 200 -2.30 26.99 2.39
N LEU A 201 -1.99 25.82 2.96
CA LEU A 201 -2.93 25.07 3.82
C LEU A 201 -2.36 24.73 5.21
N ILE A 202 -1.26 25.39 5.58
CA ILE A 202 -0.74 25.42 6.94
C ILE A 202 -0.84 26.87 7.43
N ASP A 203 -2.05 27.29 7.76
CA ASP A 203 -2.20 28.22 8.86
C ASP A 203 -2.37 27.38 10.14
N PRO A 204 -1.37 27.33 11.04
CA PRO A 204 -1.52 26.75 12.36
C PRO A 204 -2.14 27.73 13.37
N GLY A 205 -2.59 28.92 12.96
CA GLY A 205 -3.25 29.84 13.87
C GLY A 205 -3.83 31.09 13.21
N GLN A 206 -5.12 31.03 12.90
CA GLN A 206 -6.13 32.02 13.30
C GLN A 206 -7.52 31.39 13.37
#